data_AF-A0A9Q5HYH2-F1
#
_entry.id   AF-A0A9Q5HYH2-F1
#
_cell.length_a   1.000
_cell.length_b   1.000
_cell.length_c   1.000
_cell.angle_alpha   90.00
_cell.angle_beta   90.00
_cell.angle_gamma   90.00
#
_symmetry.space_group_name_H-M   'P 1'
#
loop_
_entity.id
_entity.type
_entity.pdbx_description
1 polymer ?
#
loop_
_entity_poly.entity_id
_entity_poly.type
_entity_poly.pdbx_seq_one_letter_code
_entity_poly.pdbx_strand_id
1 'polypeptide(L)'
;MSFCFLHMRSCLLLVFCYSFLLCEATFDNGTSYVLGEDESGAVQISDPTTGDTVDQSPASDGSGDGMNLPAVLWIVFAFLIGFPLLTMGVRLGRFTSGVGLGLGLAVALWASVINTVSEGDISDIVILAIAVVLFLIGFIVGVMTIEYLVGVLALGAAGGMSLAMRAVLMREDLLVPIYYVNWILCSVFGAVGLFLALLTDRWGVIIGSSSAGSFLVGLGVDLLINKQSGISRGLRFLFDRNKNHLADILGNGYQPPISTIVIMAVTLALIPIFSFAQHKIFPQPFRKARHRPASLLGDDASVRSRTWIDEPPSTQALVTHSEEEATLVTPTGYQDELKEKALVAAGVPKLKHTEH
;
A
#
# COMPACT_ATOMS: atom_id res chain seq x y z
N MET A 1 9.60 -19.62 14.80
CA MET A 1 8.26 -19.30 14.27
C MET A 1 7.41 -18.45 15.24
N SER A 2 7.44 -18.67 16.56
CA SER A 2 6.62 -17.87 17.52
C SER A 2 6.86 -16.36 17.53
N PHE A 3 8.10 -15.89 17.28
CA PHE A 3 8.40 -14.45 17.28
C PHE A 3 7.76 -13.70 16.09
N CYS A 4 7.67 -14.37 14.94
CA CYS A 4 7.03 -13.84 13.73
C CYS A 4 5.50 -13.74 13.91
N PHE A 5 4.92 -14.71 14.62
CA PHE A 5 3.49 -14.69 14.99
C PHE A 5 3.13 -13.55 15.96
N LEU A 6 4.03 -13.21 16.88
CA LEU A 6 3.81 -12.12 17.84
C LEU A 6 3.88 -10.74 17.15
N HIS A 7 4.85 -10.55 16.24
CA HIS A 7 4.95 -9.32 15.43
C HIS A 7 3.77 -9.16 14.46
N MET A 8 3.30 -10.26 13.86
CA MET A 8 2.12 -10.26 12.99
C MET A 8 0.85 -9.89 13.76
N ARG A 9 0.71 -10.33 15.02
CA ARG A 9 -0.38 -9.93 15.92
C ARG A 9 -0.31 -8.46 16.29
N SER A 10 0.86 -7.90 16.58
CA SER A 10 1.03 -6.48 16.88
C SER A 10 0.75 -5.58 15.66
N CYS A 11 1.15 -6.01 14.46
CA CYS A 11 0.85 -5.28 13.22
C CYS A 11 -0.63 -5.36 12.84
N LEU A 12 -1.27 -6.53 13.00
CA LEU A 12 -2.72 -6.68 12.84
C LEU A 12 -3.47 -5.83 13.87
N LEU A 13 -3.04 -5.79 15.13
CA LEU A 13 -3.61 -4.91 16.15
C LEU A 13 -3.47 -3.44 15.78
N LEU A 14 -2.32 -2.98 15.27
CA LEU A 14 -2.15 -1.60 14.84
C LEU A 14 -3.04 -1.23 13.65
N VAL A 15 -3.16 -2.12 12.65
CA VAL A 15 -4.07 -1.93 11.51
C VAL A 15 -5.53 -1.93 11.96
N PHE A 16 -5.91 -2.87 12.84
CA PHE A 16 -7.26 -3.00 13.36
C PHE A 16 -7.62 -1.80 14.26
N CYS A 17 -6.68 -1.29 15.06
CA CYS A 17 -6.81 -0.05 15.81
C CYS A 17 -6.92 1.16 14.87
N TYR A 18 -6.24 1.18 13.73
CA TYR A 18 -6.37 2.25 12.72
C TYR A 18 -7.77 2.26 12.08
N SER A 19 -8.33 1.09 11.81
CA SER A 19 -9.71 0.96 11.30
C SER A 19 -10.77 1.29 12.35
N PHE A 20 -10.50 1.00 13.64
CA PHE A 20 -11.40 1.32 14.75
C PHE A 20 -11.36 2.79 15.16
N LEU A 21 -10.19 3.45 15.13
CA LEU A 21 -10.04 4.88 15.45
C LEU A 21 -10.75 5.79 14.43
N LEU A 22 -10.88 5.35 13.17
CA LEU A 22 -11.72 6.04 12.18
C LEU A 22 -13.22 5.84 12.41
N CYS A 23 -13.62 4.82 13.18
CA CYS A 23 -15.01 4.48 13.44
C CYS A 23 -15.63 5.32 14.57
N GLU A 24 -14.80 5.96 15.41
CA GLU A 24 -15.24 6.84 16.51
C GLU A 24 -15.39 8.31 16.08
N ALA A 25 -15.29 8.60 14.78
CA ALA A 25 -15.97 9.77 14.23
C ALA A 25 -17.47 9.51 14.40
N THR A 26 -18.07 10.10 15.43
CA THR A 26 -19.52 10.09 15.64
C THR A 26 -20.20 10.53 14.36
N PHE A 27 -20.71 9.57 13.59
CA PHE A 27 -21.52 9.80 12.39
C PHE A 27 -22.86 10.34 12.83
N ASP A 28 -22.89 11.60 13.25
CA ASP A 28 -24.10 12.38 13.25
C ASP A 28 -24.49 12.47 11.76
N ASN A 29 -25.61 11.86 11.37
CA ASN A 29 -25.95 11.69 9.96
C ASN A 29 -26.11 13.03 9.20
N GLY A 30 -25.98 14.18 9.87
CA GLY A 30 -26.07 15.52 9.29
C GLY A 30 -27.47 15.85 8.76
N THR A 31 -28.39 14.89 8.73
CA THR A 31 -29.76 15.03 8.22
C THR A 31 -30.71 15.69 9.21
N SER A 32 -30.24 16.04 10.41
CA SER A 32 -31.04 16.70 11.43
C SER A 32 -30.91 18.23 11.38
N TYR A 33 -29.89 18.77 10.70
CA TYR A 33 -29.68 20.21 10.58
C TYR A 33 -30.73 20.88 9.69
N VAL A 34 -31.20 22.06 10.12
CA VAL A 34 -32.15 22.87 9.35
C VAL A 34 -31.35 23.90 8.54
N LEU A 35 -31.51 23.84 7.22
CA LEU A 35 -30.97 24.82 6.28
C LEU A 35 -31.93 26.01 6.23
N GLY A 36 -31.44 27.19 6.57
CA GLY A 36 -32.12 28.47 6.35
C GLY A 36 -31.31 29.35 5.41
N GLU A 37 -31.93 30.38 4.87
CA GLU A 37 -31.24 31.49 4.22
C GLU A 37 -31.48 32.73 5.06
N ASP A 38 -30.44 33.52 5.29
CA ASP A 38 -30.59 34.81 5.94
C ASP A 38 -30.98 35.92 4.96
N GLU A 39 -31.19 37.13 5.46
CA GLU A 39 -31.57 38.29 4.65
C GLU A 39 -30.53 38.64 3.57
N SER A 40 -29.29 38.15 3.70
CA SER A 40 -28.22 38.34 2.71
C SER A 40 -28.17 37.24 1.64
N GLY A 41 -28.99 36.19 1.78
CA GLY A 41 -28.98 35.00 0.94
C GLY A 41 -27.87 34.01 1.30
N ALA A 42 -27.22 34.17 2.46
CA ALA A 42 -26.25 33.21 2.95
C ALA A 42 -26.96 32.03 3.62
N VAL A 43 -26.48 30.82 3.35
CA VAL A 43 -27.01 29.59 3.94
C VAL A 43 -26.61 29.56 5.42
N GLN A 44 -27.60 29.63 6.31
CA GLN A 44 -27.44 29.43 7.74
C GLN A 44 -27.81 28.01 8.14
N ILE A 45 -27.05 27.44 9.06
CA ILE A 45 -27.28 26.10 9.58
C ILE A 45 -27.62 26.22 11.06
N SER A 46 -28.80 25.74 11.43
CA SER A 46 -29.28 25.74 12.81
C SER A 46 -29.30 24.32 13.37
N ASP A 47 -28.81 24.16 14.60
CA ASP A 47 -28.94 22.90 15.34
C ASP A 47 -30.42 22.69 15.71
N PRO A 48 -31.03 21.55 15.34
CA PRO A 48 -32.46 21.29 15.60
C PRO A 48 -32.78 21.14 17.10
N THR A 49 -31.77 20.85 17.93
CA THR A 49 -31.94 20.56 19.36
C THR A 49 -31.84 21.84 20.19
N THR A 50 -30.87 22.69 19.90
CA THR A 50 -30.65 23.94 20.65
C THR A 50 -31.30 25.15 19.99
N GLY A 51 -31.49 25.11 18.66
CA GLY A 51 -31.91 26.24 17.86
C GLY A 51 -30.80 27.26 17.59
N ASP A 52 -29.57 26.97 18.03
CA ASP A 52 -28.43 27.86 17.82
C ASP A 52 -27.92 27.77 16.38
N THR A 53 -27.44 28.90 15.86
CA THR A 53 -26.72 28.95 14.58
C THR A 53 -25.32 28.35 14.77
N VAL A 54 -24.93 27.46 13.87
CA VAL A 54 -23.58 26.87 13.81
C VAL A 54 -22.76 27.71 12.83
N ASP A 55 -21.68 28.35 13.27
CA ASP A 55 -20.93 29.19 12.34
C ASP A 55 -20.28 28.32 11.26
N GLN A 56 -20.32 28.83 10.03
CA GLN A 56 -19.87 28.12 8.85
C GLN A 56 -18.57 28.73 8.35
N SER A 57 -17.65 27.87 7.95
CA SER A 57 -16.36 28.26 7.39
C SER A 57 -16.15 27.62 6.01
N PRO A 58 -15.35 28.24 5.13
CA PRO A 58 -15.02 27.65 3.85
C PRO A 58 -14.30 26.30 4.05
N ALA A 59 -14.90 25.22 3.58
CA ALA A 59 -14.30 23.90 3.71
C ALA A 59 -13.05 23.78 2.83
N SER A 60 -11.89 23.58 3.44
CA SER A 60 -10.63 23.33 2.74
C SER A 60 -10.11 21.91 2.96
N ASP A 61 -9.66 21.28 1.88
CA ASP A 61 -8.93 20.01 1.87
C ASP A 61 -7.42 20.20 1.73
N GLY A 62 -6.93 21.45 1.74
CA GLY A 62 -5.52 21.78 1.49
C GLY A 62 -5.10 21.67 0.02
N SER A 63 -6.05 21.56 -0.92
CA SER A 63 -5.75 21.42 -2.36
C SER A 63 -5.56 22.75 -3.09
N GLY A 64 -5.78 23.89 -2.44
CA GLY A 64 -5.66 25.20 -3.09
C GLY A 64 -6.93 25.65 -3.81
N ASP A 65 -6.80 26.71 -4.59
CA ASP A 65 -7.79 27.18 -5.55
C ASP A 65 -7.11 27.42 -6.90
N GLY A 66 -7.69 26.86 -7.96
CA GLY A 66 -7.15 26.87 -9.30
C GLY A 66 -5.77 26.23 -9.38
N MET A 67 -4.80 27.00 -9.86
CA MET A 67 -3.40 26.58 -10.06
C MET A 67 -2.46 27.35 -9.14
N ASN A 68 -2.90 27.64 -7.92
CA ASN A 68 -2.07 28.24 -6.89
C ASN A 68 -0.99 27.24 -6.39
N LEU A 69 -0.14 27.71 -5.47
CA LEU A 69 1.01 26.92 -4.99
C LEU A 69 0.60 25.55 -4.39
N PRO A 70 -0.38 25.45 -3.46
CA PRO A 70 -0.83 24.15 -2.96
C PRO A 70 -1.31 23.18 -4.05
N ALA A 71 -2.09 23.66 -5.03
CA ALA A 71 -2.60 22.85 -6.13
C ALA A 71 -1.45 22.25 -6.98
N VAL A 72 -0.49 23.10 -7.35
CA VAL A 72 0.68 22.66 -8.13
C VAL A 72 1.51 21.64 -7.35
N LEU A 73 1.70 21.82 -6.05
CA LEU A 73 2.45 20.88 -5.22
C LEU A 73 1.74 19.51 -5.12
N TRP A 74 0.41 19.48 -4.98
CA TRP A 74 -0.35 18.24 -5.02
C TRP A 74 -0.24 17.53 -6.37
N ILE A 75 -0.32 18.27 -7.48
CA ILE A 75 -0.15 17.71 -8.83
C ILE A 75 1.24 17.06 -8.96
N VAL A 76 2.30 17.78 -8.56
CA VAL A 76 3.68 17.27 -8.60
C VAL A 76 3.81 16.03 -7.72
N PHE A 77 3.31 16.07 -6.49
CA PHE A 77 3.33 14.93 -5.57
C PHE A 77 2.60 13.71 -6.15
N ALA A 78 1.41 13.91 -6.71
CA ALA A 78 0.59 12.86 -7.29
C ALA A 78 1.30 12.16 -8.46
N PHE A 79 1.94 12.90 -9.37
CA PHE A 79 2.72 12.29 -10.44
C PHE A 79 4.03 11.66 -9.96
N LEU A 80 4.76 12.32 -9.07
CA LEU A 80 6.05 11.86 -8.54
C LEU A 80 5.92 10.51 -7.83
N ILE A 81 4.83 10.30 -7.09
CA ILE A 81 4.56 9.05 -6.39
C ILE A 81 3.76 8.07 -7.25
N GLY A 82 2.76 8.57 -7.98
CA GLY A 82 1.83 7.75 -8.75
C GLY A 82 2.50 7.01 -9.92
N PHE A 83 3.35 7.70 -10.69
CA PHE A 83 3.95 7.11 -11.90
C PHE A 83 4.92 5.95 -11.57
N PRO A 84 5.84 6.06 -10.59
CA PRO A 84 6.69 4.94 -10.18
C PRO A 84 5.90 3.76 -9.61
N LEU A 85 4.83 4.03 -8.83
CA LEU A 85 3.96 2.96 -8.32
C LEU A 85 3.23 2.22 -9.44
N LEU A 86 2.65 2.97 -10.38
CA LEU A 86 1.87 2.42 -11.48
C LEU A 86 2.72 1.53 -12.41
N THR A 87 3.97 1.94 -12.66
CA THR A 87 4.83 1.29 -13.66
C THR A 87 5.79 0.26 -13.06
N MET A 88 6.28 0.47 -11.84
CA MET A 88 7.41 -0.28 -11.27
C MET A 88 7.21 -0.67 -9.80
N GLY A 89 5.99 -0.61 -9.26
CA GLY A 89 5.70 -0.87 -7.86
C GLY A 89 6.33 -2.16 -7.31
N VAL A 90 6.26 -3.29 -8.04
CA VAL A 90 6.86 -4.56 -7.59
C VAL A 90 8.40 -4.54 -7.56
N ARG A 91 9.05 -3.73 -8.40
CA ARG A 91 10.52 -3.70 -8.54
C ARG A 91 11.20 -2.83 -7.46
N LEU A 92 10.48 -1.82 -6.99
CA LEU A 92 10.98 -0.76 -6.12
C LEU A 92 11.13 -1.17 -4.65
N GLY A 93 10.59 -2.33 -4.26
CA GLY A 93 10.87 -2.98 -2.97
C GLY A 93 10.61 -2.07 -1.77
N ARG A 94 11.68 -1.56 -1.15
CA ARG A 94 11.62 -0.67 0.03
C ARG A 94 10.85 0.61 -0.25
N PHE A 95 11.06 1.19 -1.42
CA PHE A 95 10.39 2.43 -1.81
C PHE A 95 8.88 2.23 -1.83
N THR A 96 8.39 1.14 -2.44
CA THR A 96 6.96 0.79 -2.48
C THR A 96 6.37 0.57 -1.09
N SER A 97 7.11 -0.10 -0.20
CA SER A 97 6.72 -0.27 1.21
C SER A 97 6.64 1.08 1.94
N GLY A 98 7.64 1.94 1.74
CA GLY A 98 7.65 3.33 2.22
C GLY A 98 6.43 4.11 1.75
N VAL A 99 6.17 4.13 0.44
CA VAL A 99 5.02 4.84 -0.12
C VAL A 99 3.70 4.30 0.44
N GLY A 100 3.56 2.98 0.58
CA GLY A 100 2.37 2.37 1.17
C GLY A 100 2.09 2.87 2.59
N LEU A 101 3.10 2.85 3.46
CA LEU A 101 2.96 3.34 4.83
C LEU A 101 2.76 4.87 4.87
N GLY A 102 3.52 5.61 4.07
CA GLY A 102 3.39 7.07 3.95
C GLY A 102 2.00 7.51 3.51
N LEU A 103 1.42 6.89 2.47
CA LEU A 103 0.07 7.18 2.02
C LEU A 103 -0.98 6.87 3.09
N GLY A 104 -0.84 5.72 3.78
CA GLY A 104 -1.77 5.35 4.86
C GLY A 104 -1.78 6.36 6.01
N LEU A 105 -0.60 6.83 6.46
CA LEU A 105 -0.49 7.85 7.50
C LEU A 105 -1.02 9.20 7.01
N ALA A 106 -0.62 9.63 5.81
CA ALA A 106 -1.00 10.92 5.26
C ALA A 106 -2.52 11.04 5.08
N VAL A 107 -3.18 10.03 4.50
CA VAL A 107 -4.64 10.07 4.27
C VAL A 107 -5.41 10.08 5.58
N ALA A 108 -5.02 9.26 6.55
CA ALA A 108 -5.75 9.20 7.82
C ALA A 108 -5.57 10.46 8.67
N LEU A 109 -4.38 11.05 8.71
CA LEU A 109 -4.24 12.33 9.40
C LEU A 109 -4.91 13.45 8.61
N TRP A 110 -4.77 13.50 7.28
CA TRP A 110 -5.48 14.50 6.47
C TRP A 110 -6.99 14.45 6.75
N ALA A 111 -7.57 13.25 6.76
CA ALA A 111 -8.97 13.03 7.13
C ALA A 111 -9.26 13.50 8.56
N SER A 112 -8.38 13.21 9.52
CA SER A 112 -8.52 13.71 10.89
C SER A 112 -8.46 15.24 10.97
N VAL A 113 -7.57 15.88 10.22
CA VAL A 113 -7.39 17.34 10.23
C VAL A 113 -8.64 18.01 9.70
N ILE A 114 -9.12 17.66 8.50
CA ILE A 114 -10.30 18.32 7.91
C ILE A 114 -11.55 18.18 8.79
N ASN A 115 -11.68 17.07 9.54
CA ASN A 115 -12.78 16.84 10.46
C ASN A 115 -12.62 17.52 11.84
N THR A 116 -11.46 18.09 12.14
CA THR A 116 -11.18 18.74 13.45
C THR A 116 -10.86 20.22 13.34
N VAL A 117 -10.68 20.77 12.13
CA VAL A 117 -10.52 22.21 11.92
C VAL A 117 -11.77 22.94 12.43
N SER A 118 -11.60 23.82 13.42
CA SER A 118 -12.67 24.68 13.92
C SER A 118 -12.91 25.87 12.98
N GLU A 119 -13.89 26.72 13.31
CA GLU A 119 -14.08 28.03 12.67
C GLU A 119 -12.78 28.86 12.76
N GLY A 120 -12.03 28.86 11.66
CA GLY A 120 -10.73 29.51 11.57
C GLY A 120 -10.04 29.07 10.29
N ASP A 121 -9.62 30.05 9.49
CA ASP A 121 -9.00 29.79 8.20
C ASP A 121 -7.59 29.20 8.38
N ILE A 122 -7.49 27.87 8.51
CA ILE A 122 -6.21 27.19 8.34
C ILE A 122 -5.86 27.25 6.86
N SER A 123 -4.78 27.96 6.54
CA SER A 123 -4.32 28.07 5.15
C SER A 123 -4.05 26.69 4.52
N ASP A 124 -4.44 26.52 3.26
CA ASP A 124 -4.27 25.26 2.52
C ASP A 124 -2.84 24.73 2.52
N ILE A 125 -1.87 25.65 2.47
CA ILE A 125 -0.45 25.31 2.50
C ILE A 125 -0.04 24.61 3.80
N VAL A 126 -0.69 24.92 4.93
CA VAL A 126 -0.45 24.27 6.22
C VAL A 126 -1.03 22.86 6.23
N ILE A 127 -2.26 22.68 5.74
CA ILE A 127 -2.89 21.35 5.63
C ILE A 127 -2.06 20.43 4.71
N LEU A 128 -1.65 20.95 3.55
CA LEU A 128 -0.75 20.25 2.63
C LEU A 128 0.60 19.92 3.29
N ALA A 129 1.23 20.87 3.98
CA ALA A 129 2.52 20.64 4.63
C ALA A 129 2.44 19.54 5.68
N ILE A 130 1.36 19.52 6.48
CA ILE A 130 1.10 18.47 7.47
C ILE A 130 0.97 17.10 6.78
N ALA A 131 0.17 17.00 5.72
CA ALA A 131 -0.02 15.75 4.97
C ALA A 131 1.31 15.24 4.36
N VAL A 132 2.10 16.13 3.75
CA VAL A 132 3.40 15.80 3.15
C VAL A 132 4.43 15.40 4.20
N VAL A 133 4.53 16.12 5.32
CA VAL A 133 5.47 15.78 6.40
C VAL A 133 5.15 14.39 6.97
N LEU A 134 3.88 14.07 7.19
CA LEU A 134 3.49 12.74 7.63
C LEU A 134 3.72 11.65 6.59
N PHE A 135 3.46 11.95 5.31
CA PHE A 135 3.84 11.05 4.23
C PHE A 135 5.33 10.73 4.31
N LEU A 136 6.19 11.75 4.47
CA LEU A 136 7.64 11.58 4.57
C LEU A 136 8.05 10.76 5.79
N ILE A 137 7.43 11.00 6.96
CA ILE A 137 7.68 10.19 8.17
C ILE A 137 7.31 8.73 7.92
N GLY A 138 6.10 8.46 7.42
CA GLY A 138 5.66 7.10 7.10
C GLY A 138 6.51 6.44 6.02
N PHE A 139 6.94 7.22 5.02
CA PHE A 139 7.85 6.77 3.97
C PHE A 139 9.20 6.35 4.53
N ILE A 140 9.84 7.19 5.34
CA ILE A 140 11.14 6.90 5.98
C ILE A 140 11.02 5.65 6.85
N VAL A 141 9.99 5.57 7.70
CA VAL A 141 9.76 4.39 8.55
C VAL A 141 9.57 3.13 7.69
N GLY A 142 8.73 3.20 6.65
CA GLY A 142 8.46 2.06 5.78
C GLY A 142 9.70 1.60 5.01
N VAL A 143 10.54 2.52 4.54
CA VAL A 143 11.83 2.19 3.89
C VAL A 143 12.81 1.54 4.88
N MET A 144 12.83 1.99 6.14
CA MET A 144 13.74 1.51 7.17
C MET A 144 13.29 0.19 7.82
N THR A 145 12.00 -0.13 7.79
CA THR A 145 11.48 -1.39 8.36
C THR A 145 12.07 -2.62 7.67
N ILE A 146 12.57 -3.57 8.47
CA ILE A 146 13.29 -4.74 7.96
C ILE A 146 12.37 -5.69 7.20
N GLU A 147 11.10 -5.79 7.59
CA GLU A 147 10.20 -6.88 7.13
C GLU A 147 9.30 -6.52 5.94
N TYR A 148 9.32 -5.28 5.43
CA TYR A 148 8.45 -4.75 4.35
C TYR A 148 6.94 -4.89 4.55
N LEU A 149 6.50 -5.76 5.46
CA LEU A 149 5.14 -6.25 5.60
C LEU A 149 4.18 -5.11 5.88
N VAL A 150 4.46 -4.29 6.89
CA VAL A 150 3.56 -3.20 7.29
C VAL A 150 3.26 -2.26 6.13
N GLY A 151 4.29 -1.80 5.41
CA GLY A 151 4.10 -0.93 4.25
C GLY A 151 3.41 -1.62 3.07
N VAL A 152 3.63 -2.92 2.86
CA VAL A 152 2.92 -3.72 1.84
C VAL A 152 1.44 -3.89 2.19
N LEU A 153 1.11 -4.10 3.46
CA LEU A 153 -0.27 -4.19 3.95
C LEU A 153 -0.98 -2.85 3.82
N ALA A 154 -0.31 -1.75 4.21
CA ALA A 154 -0.82 -0.40 4.04
C ALA A 154 -1.06 -0.06 2.56
N LEU A 155 -0.13 -0.45 1.67
CA LEU A 155 -0.31 -0.28 0.23
C LEU A 155 -1.48 -1.12 -0.32
N GLY A 156 -1.61 -2.38 0.13
CA GLY A 156 -2.74 -3.24 -0.23
C GLY A 156 -4.07 -2.60 0.17
N ALA A 157 -4.15 -2.09 1.40
CA ALA A 157 -5.33 -1.37 1.89
C ALA A 157 -5.62 -0.10 1.08
N ALA A 158 -4.61 0.74 0.84
CA ALA A 158 -4.74 1.96 0.06
C ALA A 158 -5.17 1.67 -1.40
N GLY A 159 -4.60 0.64 -2.03
CA GLY A 159 -4.95 0.23 -3.38
C GLY A 159 -6.36 -0.36 -3.49
N GLY A 160 -6.83 -1.10 -2.47
CA GLY A 160 -8.21 -1.55 -2.39
C GLY A 160 -9.18 -0.39 -2.21
N MET A 161 -8.90 0.48 -1.23
CA MET A 161 -9.71 1.66 -0.93
C MET A 161 -9.81 2.60 -2.14
N SER A 162 -8.71 2.83 -2.87
CA SER A 162 -8.72 3.70 -4.04
C SER A 162 -9.62 3.18 -5.17
N LEU A 163 -9.82 1.86 -5.29
CA LEU A 163 -10.75 1.27 -6.26
C LEU A 163 -12.19 1.62 -5.88
N ALA A 164 -12.56 1.41 -4.62
CA ALA A 164 -13.89 1.76 -4.11
C ALA A 164 -14.16 3.27 -4.15
N MET A 165 -13.18 4.11 -3.80
CA MET A 165 -13.32 5.57 -3.92
C MET A 165 -13.68 5.97 -5.35
N ARG A 166 -12.98 5.45 -6.37
CA ARG A 166 -13.33 5.76 -7.76
C ARG A 166 -14.74 5.32 -8.12
N ALA A 167 -15.18 4.14 -7.68
CA ALA A 167 -16.55 3.68 -7.92
C ALA A 167 -17.59 4.57 -7.21
N VAL A 168 -17.30 4.98 -5.97
CA VAL A 168 -18.16 5.84 -5.16
C VAL A 168 -18.28 7.25 -5.75
N LEU A 169 -17.17 7.80 -6.25
CA LEU A 169 -17.08 9.17 -6.77
C LEU A 169 -17.56 9.34 -8.22
N MET A 170 -17.95 8.26 -8.91
CA MET A 170 -18.47 8.34 -10.28
C MET A 170 -19.88 8.95 -10.38
N ARG A 171 -20.59 9.05 -9.26
CA ARG A 171 -21.96 9.55 -9.20
C ARG A 171 -22.03 10.85 -8.41
N GLU A 172 -22.95 11.72 -8.82
CA GLU A 172 -23.41 12.86 -8.02
C GLU A 172 -23.85 12.39 -6.63
N ASP A 173 -23.45 13.14 -5.60
CA ASP A 173 -23.77 12.87 -4.20
C ASP A 173 -23.36 11.48 -3.69
N LEU A 174 -22.30 10.90 -4.31
CA LEU A 174 -21.77 9.55 -4.08
C LEU A 174 -22.68 8.44 -4.63
N LEU A 175 -22.12 7.22 -4.72
CA LEU A 175 -22.81 6.07 -5.32
C LEU A 175 -24.11 5.70 -4.58
N VAL A 176 -24.04 5.64 -3.23
CA VAL A 176 -25.19 5.37 -2.36
C VAL A 176 -25.57 6.67 -1.63
N PRO A 177 -26.84 7.09 -1.61
CA PRO A 177 -27.27 8.34 -0.96
C PRO A 177 -27.12 8.30 0.58
N ILE A 178 -26.66 7.17 1.12
CA ILE A 178 -26.40 6.97 2.54
C ILE A 178 -24.89 7.01 2.74
N TYR A 179 -24.40 8.10 3.32
CA TYR A 179 -22.97 8.39 3.45
C TYR A 179 -22.14 7.22 4.02
N TYR A 180 -22.54 6.68 5.18
CA TYR A 180 -21.78 5.63 5.87
C TYR A 180 -21.68 4.34 5.03
N VAL A 181 -22.63 4.07 4.13
CA VAL A 181 -22.59 2.89 3.25
C VAL A 181 -21.43 3.00 2.26
N ASN A 182 -21.15 4.20 1.74
CA ASN A 182 -19.99 4.42 0.86
C ASN A 182 -18.66 4.19 1.61
N TRP A 183 -18.59 4.57 2.88
CA TRP A 183 -17.43 4.30 3.74
C TRP A 183 -17.25 2.83 4.06
N ILE A 184 -18.34 2.10 4.34
CA ILE A 184 -18.31 0.65 4.49
C ILE A 184 -17.78 0.02 3.20
N LEU A 185 -18.25 0.47 2.03
CA LEU A 185 -17.76 -0.02 0.74
C LEU A 185 -16.25 0.22 0.59
N CYS A 186 -15.77 1.44 0.87
CA CYS A 186 -14.36 1.77 0.85
C CYS A 186 -13.53 0.92 1.82
N SER A 187 -14.05 0.72 3.03
CA SER A 187 -13.39 -0.08 4.08
C SER A 187 -13.33 -1.56 3.72
N VAL A 188 -14.40 -2.12 3.15
CA VAL A 188 -14.44 -3.51 2.68
C VAL A 188 -13.42 -3.74 1.59
N PHE A 189 -13.35 -2.87 0.58
CA PHE A 189 -12.36 -2.98 -0.49
C PHE A 189 -10.93 -2.77 0.04
N GLY A 190 -10.72 -1.86 0.98
CA GLY A 190 -9.44 -1.73 1.69
C GLY A 190 -9.05 -3.01 2.43
N ALA A 191 -9.97 -3.63 3.17
CA ALA A 191 -9.74 -4.90 3.87
C ALA A 191 -9.43 -6.05 2.89
N VAL A 192 -10.12 -6.13 1.75
CA VAL A 192 -9.84 -7.11 0.69
C VAL A 192 -8.43 -6.90 0.12
N GLY A 193 -8.04 -5.66 -0.18
CA GLY A 193 -6.70 -5.34 -0.66
C GLY A 193 -5.60 -5.69 0.35
N LEU A 194 -5.84 -5.43 1.63
CA LEU A 194 -4.96 -5.84 2.73
C LEU A 194 -4.85 -7.36 2.84
N PHE A 195 -5.98 -8.07 2.79
CA PHE A 195 -6.01 -9.53 2.88
C PHE A 195 -5.30 -10.19 1.70
N LEU A 196 -5.46 -9.66 0.49
CA LEU A 196 -4.72 -10.12 -0.69
C LEU A 196 -3.21 -9.97 -0.52
N ALA A 197 -2.76 -8.88 0.12
CA ALA A 197 -1.36 -8.66 0.45
C ALA A 197 -0.84 -9.63 1.52
N LEU A 198 -1.68 -10.07 2.47
CA LEU A 198 -1.33 -11.11 3.44
C LEU A 198 -1.21 -12.50 2.79
N LEU A 199 -2.16 -12.85 1.91
CA LEU A 199 -2.16 -14.16 1.26
C LEU A 199 -1.02 -14.31 0.25
N THR A 200 -0.76 -13.24 -0.49
CA THR A 200 0.16 -13.26 -1.62
C THR A 200 0.89 -11.94 -1.74
N ASP A 201 2.03 -11.80 -1.05
CA ASP A 201 2.86 -10.59 -1.04
C ASP A 201 3.02 -9.98 -2.45
N ARG A 202 3.34 -10.83 -3.44
CA ARG A 202 3.58 -10.40 -4.83
C ARG A 202 2.33 -9.79 -5.48
N TRP A 203 1.19 -10.46 -5.41
CA TRP A 203 -0.03 -9.99 -6.07
C TRP A 203 -0.63 -8.79 -5.35
N GLY A 204 -0.58 -8.78 -4.01
CA GLY A 204 -0.97 -7.62 -3.21
C GLY A 204 -0.18 -6.38 -3.57
N VAL A 205 1.15 -6.49 -3.74
CA VAL A 205 1.97 -5.36 -4.20
C VAL A 205 1.66 -4.95 -5.62
N ILE A 206 1.56 -5.89 -6.57
CA ILE A 206 1.31 -5.56 -7.99
C ILE A 206 -0.03 -4.85 -8.15
N ILE A 207 -1.11 -5.41 -7.59
CA ILE A 207 -2.45 -4.84 -7.70
C ILE A 207 -2.57 -3.57 -6.85
N GLY A 208 -2.05 -3.57 -5.63
CA GLY A 208 -2.06 -2.42 -4.74
C GLY A 208 -1.31 -1.21 -5.32
N SER A 209 -0.10 -1.43 -5.83
CA SER A 209 0.70 -0.37 -6.47
C SER A 209 0.10 0.12 -7.78
N SER A 210 -0.43 -0.77 -8.63
CA SER A 210 -1.12 -0.37 -9.88
C SER A 210 -2.38 0.43 -9.57
N SER A 211 -3.16 0.01 -8.57
CA SER A 211 -4.40 0.67 -8.17
C SER A 211 -4.17 2.03 -7.50
N ALA A 212 -3.25 2.11 -6.53
CA ALA A 212 -2.89 3.37 -5.88
C ALA A 212 -2.17 4.32 -6.85
N GLY A 213 -1.27 3.79 -7.68
CA GLY A 213 -0.54 4.55 -8.68
C GLY A 213 -1.45 5.15 -9.75
N SER A 214 -2.38 4.36 -10.30
CA SER A 214 -3.33 4.88 -11.30
C SER A 214 -4.30 5.88 -10.70
N PHE A 215 -4.68 5.72 -9.43
CA PHE A 215 -5.47 6.71 -8.70
C PHE A 215 -4.72 8.03 -8.56
N LEU A 216 -3.46 8.02 -8.11
CA LEU A 216 -2.66 9.25 -7.95
C LEU A 216 -2.40 9.93 -9.30
N VAL A 217 -2.04 9.18 -10.35
CA VAL A 217 -1.90 9.73 -11.71
C VAL A 217 -3.23 10.34 -12.18
N GLY A 218 -4.35 9.65 -11.93
CA GLY A 218 -5.69 10.15 -12.21
C GLY A 218 -6.01 11.45 -11.49
N LEU A 219 -5.73 11.51 -10.19
CA LEU A 219 -5.89 12.70 -9.37
C LEU A 219 -5.05 13.87 -9.89
N GLY A 220 -3.78 13.63 -10.26
CA GLY A 220 -2.92 14.67 -10.84
C GLY A 220 -3.43 15.21 -12.17
N VAL A 221 -3.93 14.33 -13.05
CA VAL A 221 -4.55 14.72 -14.33
C VAL A 221 -5.87 15.48 -14.09
N ASP A 222 -6.68 15.01 -13.15
CA ASP A 222 -7.96 15.65 -12.82
C ASP A 222 -7.77 17.04 -12.21
N LEU A 223 -6.81 17.21 -11.29
CA LEU A 223 -6.43 18.53 -10.76
C LEU A 223 -5.94 19.49 -11.86
N LEU A 224 -5.26 19.00 -12.90
CA LEU A 224 -4.84 19.84 -14.02
C LEU A 224 -6.01 20.33 -14.88
N ILE A 225 -7.03 19.50 -15.07
CA ILE A 225 -8.14 19.76 -16.00
C ILE A 225 -9.31 20.43 -15.27
N ASN A 226 -9.74 19.81 -14.18
CA ASN A 226 -10.93 20.17 -13.41
C ASN A 226 -10.59 20.94 -12.14
N LYS A 227 -9.30 21.17 -11.85
CA LYS A 227 -8.86 21.86 -10.64
C LYS A 227 -9.48 21.17 -9.42
N GLN A 228 -10.04 21.93 -8.48
CA GLN A 228 -10.63 21.38 -7.26
C GLN A 228 -12.04 20.84 -7.45
N SER A 229 -12.71 21.01 -8.61
CA SER A 229 -14.10 20.59 -8.79
C SER A 229 -14.29 19.09 -9.10
N GLY A 230 -13.20 18.36 -9.37
CA GLY A 230 -13.23 16.94 -9.72
C GLY A 230 -13.03 16.01 -8.51
N ILE A 231 -12.07 15.09 -8.62
CA ILE A 231 -11.74 14.06 -7.63
C ILE A 231 -11.40 14.71 -6.27
N SER A 232 -10.73 15.86 -6.23
CA SER A 232 -10.43 16.54 -4.95
C SER A 232 -11.70 16.90 -4.18
N ARG A 233 -12.66 17.57 -4.84
CA ARG A 233 -13.99 17.84 -4.25
C ARG A 233 -14.68 16.55 -3.82
N GLY A 234 -14.64 15.51 -4.65
CA GLY A 234 -15.22 14.22 -4.34
C GLY A 234 -14.60 13.59 -3.08
N LEU A 235 -13.29 13.64 -2.94
CA LEU A 235 -12.59 13.16 -1.74
C LEU A 235 -12.95 13.97 -0.51
N ARG A 236 -13.00 15.30 -0.60
CA ARG A 236 -13.47 16.15 0.49
C ARG A 236 -14.91 15.80 0.87
N PHE A 237 -15.82 15.69 -0.10
CA PHE A 237 -17.20 15.28 0.15
C PHE A 237 -17.31 13.88 0.78
N LEU A 238 -16.42 12.96 0.40
CA LEU A 238 -16.36 11.61 0.98
C LEU A 238 -15.75 11.59 2.39
N PHE A 239 -14.81 12.47 2.73
CA PHE A 239 -14.08 12.38 4.00
C PHE A 239 -14.48 13.43 5.04
N ASP A 240 -15.05 14.54 4.63
CA ASP A 240 -15.39 15.67 5.48
C ASP A 240 -16.82 15.53 6.03
N ARG A 241 -16.94 15.50 7.35
CA ARG A 241 -18.20 15.55 8.11
C ARG A 241 -18.13 16.57 9.24
N ASN A 242 -17.29 17.58 9.06
CA ASN A 242 -17.18 18.66 10.02
C ASN A 242 -18.46 19.51 10.03
N LYS A 243 -18.98 19.80 11.23
CA LYS A 243 -20.19 20.61 11.44
C LYS A 243 -20.05 22.03 10.90
N ASN A 244 -18.81 22.54 10.87
CA ASN A 244 -18.48 23.88 10.41
C ASN A 244 -18.37 23.99 8.88
N HIS A 245 -18.45 22.86 8.16
CA HIS A 245 -18.34 22.77 6.70
C HIS A 245 -19.67 22.34 6.04
N LEU A 246 -20.74 22.20 6.82
CA LEU A 246 -22.01 21.65 6.36
C LEU A 246 -22.66 22.51 5.27
N ALA A 247 -22.51 23.83 5.29
CA ALA A 247 -23.08 24.71 4.27
C ALA A 247 -22.47 24.43 2.89
N ASP A 248 -21.16 24.20 2.84
CA ASP A 248 -20.48 23.83 1.59
C ASP A 248 -20.84 22.40 1.16
N ILE A 249 -20.89 21.45 2.10
CA ILE A 249 -21.18 20.04 1.80
C ILE A 249 -22.64 19.87 1.35
N LEU A 250 -23.61 20.36 2.11
CA LEU A 250 -25.04 20.19 1.83
C LEU A 250 -25.55 21.15 0.75
N GLY A 251 -25.02 22.38 0.69
CA GLY A 251 -25.47 23.39 -0.26
C GLY A 251 -24.98 23.13 -1.67
N ASN A 252 -23.68 22.82 -1.83
CA ASN A 252 -23.07 22.66 -3.16
C ASN A 252 -22.96 21.19 -3.60
N GLY A 253 -22.98 20.24 -2.66
CA GLY A 253 -22.88 18.81 -2.95
C GLY A 253 -21.57 18.42 -3.66
N TYR A 254 -21.62 17.25 -4.31
CA TYR A 254 -20.56 16.80 -5.23
C TYR A 254 -21.16 16.46 -6.59
N GLN A 255 -20.79 17.25 -7.59
CA GLN A 255 -21.22 17.11 -8.97
C GLN A 255 -20.00 16.89 -9.88
N PRO A 256 -19.57 15.63 -10.11
CA PRO A 256 -18.38 15.35 -10.88
C PRO A 256 -18.52 15.83 -12.34
N PRO A 257 -17.56 16.63 -12.85
CA PRO A 257 -17.47 16.90 -14.27
C PRO A 257 -17.39 15.60 -15.10
N ILE A 258 -17.95 15.61 -16.31
CA ILE A 258 -17.91 14.44 -17.21
C ILE A 258 -16.45 13.99 -17.45
N SER A 259 -15.52 14.94 -17.57
CA SER A 259 -14.07 14.69 -17.65
C SER A 259 -13.55 13.89 -16.45
N THR A 260 -13.95 14.23 -15.22
CA THR A 260 -13.59 13.48 -13.99
C THR A 260 -14.08 12.05 -14.07
N ILE A 261 -15.34 11.82 -14.50
CA ILE A 261 -15.92 10.48 -14.65
C ILE A 261 -15.10 9.65 -15.65
N VAL A 262 -14.74 10.25 -16.79
CA VAL A 262 -13.90 9.60 -17.81
C VAL A 262 -12.51 9.27 -17.25
N ILE A 263 -11.86 10.19 -16.53
CA ILE A 263 -10.55 9.95 -15.91
C ILE A 263 -10.63 8.78 -14.90
N MET A 264 -11.66 8.73 -14.06
CA MET A 264 -11.86 7.63 -13.12
C MET A 264 -12.08 6.29 -13.84
N ALA A 265 -12.89 6.26 -14.91
CA ALA A 265 -13.13 5.06 -15.70
C ALA A 265 -11.85 4.55 -16.38
N VAL A 266 -11.08 5.46 -16.99
CA VAL A 266 -9.79 5.12 -17.62
C VAL A 266 -8.80 4.59 -16.58
N THR A 267 -8.66 5.27 -15.44
CA THR A 267 -7.69 4.85 -14.40
C THR A 267 -8.06 3.53 -13.73
N LEU A 268 -9.34 3.15 -13.68
CA LEU A 268 -9.79 1.80 -13.30
C LEU A 268 -9.38 0.75 -14.35
N ALA A 269 -9.60 1.04 -15.64
CA ALA A 269 -9.22 0.14 -16.73
C ALA A 269 -7.70 -0.07 -16.83
N LEU A 270 -6.91 0.92 -16.42
CA LEU A 270 -5.44 0.84 -16.37
C LEU A 270 -4.93 -0.13 -15.30
N ILE A 271 -5.69 -0.42 -14.23
CA ILE A 271 -5.23 -1.31 -13.14
C ILE A 271 -4.83 -2.70 -13.66
N PRO A 272 -5.69 -3.46 -14.37
CA PRO A 272 -5.32 -4.79 -14.86
C PRO A 272 -4.20 -4.73 -15.90
N ILE A 273 -4.15 -3.68 -16.74
CA ILE A 273 -3.12 -3.51 -17.78
C ILE A 273 -1.75 -3.36 -17.14
N PHE A 274 -1.60 -2.42 -16.20
CA PHE A 274 -0.33 -2.19 -15.51
C PHE A 274 0.02 -3.32 -14.53
N SER A 275 -0.98 -3.96 -13.91
CA SER A 275 -0.74 -5.14 -13.07
C SER A 275 -0.13 -6.28 -13.90
N PHE A 276 -0.67 -6.53 -15.10
CA PHE A 276 -0.14 -7.54 -16.01
C PHE A 276 1.25 -7.15 -16.52
N ALA A 277 1.46 -5.89 -16.91
CA ALA A 277 2.76 -5.39 -17.35
C ALA A 277 3.83 -5.55 -16.25
N GLN A 278 3.55 -5.12 -15.02
CA GLN A 278 4.45 -5.29 -13.88
C GLN A 278 4.75 -6.78 -13.60
N HIS A 279 3.73 -7.64 -13.67
CA HIS A 279 3.91 -9.08 -13.49
C HIS A 279 4.85 -9.69 -14.52
N LYS A 280 4.73 -9.30 -15.81
CA LYS A 280 5.52 -9.81 -16.92
C LYS A 280 6.95 -9.24 -16.96
N ILE A 281 7.10 -7.94 -16.77
CA ILE A 281 8.41 -7.26 -16.84
C ILE A 281 9.28 -7.63 -15.64
N PHE A 282 8.70 -7.86 -14.46
CA PHE A 282 9.43 -8.12 -13.23
C PHE A 282 9.09 -9.49 -12.61
N PRO A 283 9.56 -10.62 -13.19
CA PRO A 283 9.23 -11.96 -12.73
C PRO A 283 9.83 -12.31 -11.34
N GLN A 284 10.81 -11.55 -10.86
CA GLN A 284 11.48 -11.82 -9.57
C GLN A 284 10.53 -11.66 -8.39
N PRO A 285 10.57 -12.54 -7.37
CA PRO A 285 9.73 -12.42 -6.18
C PRO A 285 9.99 -11.09 -5.45
N PHE A 286 8.93 -10.50 -4.89
CA PHE A 286 9.02 -9.22 -4.18
C PHE A 286 9.95 -9.31 -2.96
N ARG A 287 9.79 -10.38 -2.16
CA ARG A 287 10.75 -10.74 -1.11
C ARG A 287 11.79 -11.67 -1.72
N LYS A 288 13.00 -11.16 -1.93
CA LYS A 288 14.16 -12.04 -2.05
C LYS A 288 14.34 -12.66 -0.68
N ALA A 289 14.13 -13.97 -0.57
CA ALA A 289 14.55 -14.71 0.61
C ALA A 289 16.01 -14.31 0.83
N ARG A 290 16.29 -13.53 1.88
CA ARG A 290 17.67 -13.38 2.31
C ARG A 290 18.07 -14.80 2.61
N HIS A 291 18.91 -15.39 1.77
CA HIS A 291 19.74 -16.49 2.22
C HIS A 291 20.42 -15.92 3.46
N ARG A 292 19.88 -16.26 4.64
CA ARG A 292 20.59 -16.09 5.89
C ARG A 292 21.92 -16.75 5.58
N PRO A 293 23.04 -16.02 5.58
CA PRO A 293 24.33 -16.69 5.44
C PRO A 293 24.32 -17.74 6.55
N ALA A 294 24.45 -19.01 6.16
CA ALA A 294 24.39 -20.15 7.06
C ALA A 294 25.44 -20.05 8.19
N SER A 295 26.36 -19.08 8.10
CA SER A 295 27.38 -18.77 9.08
C SER A 295 26.93 -17.92 10.28
N LEU A 296 25.72 -17.32 10.30
CA LEU A 296 25.29 -16.45 11.42
C LEU A 296 24.52 -17.18 12.53
N LEU A 297 23.92 -18.33 12.23
CA LEU A 297 23.67 -19.35 13.24
C LEU A 297 24.79 -20.36 13.03
N GLY A 298 25.68 -20.52 14.01
CA GLY A 298 26.80 -21.47 13.96
C GLY A 298 26.36 -22.94 13.91
N ASP A 299 25.56 -23.32 12.91
CA ASP A 299 25.58 -24.66 12.33
C ASP A 299 26.79 -24.73 11.39
N ASP A 300 27.97 -24.50 11.97
CA ASP A 300 29.15 -25.21 11.52
C ASP A 300 28.89 -26.70 11.78
N ALA A 301 28.14 -27.34 10.88
CA ALA A 301 28.13 -28.79 10.74
C ALA A 301 29.57 -29.30 10.47
N SER A 302 30.48 -28.40 10.05
CA SER A 302 31.93 -28.59 9.98
C SER A 302 32.63 -28.67 11.35
N VAL A 303 32.05 -28.14 12.43
CA VAL A 303 32.56 -28.28 13.81
C VAL A 303 32.04 -29.57 14.46
N ARG A 304 30.86 -30.06 14.08
CA ARG A 304 30.38 -31.39 14.52
C ARG A 304 31.01 -32.58 13.78
N SER A 305 31.65 -32.38 12.64
CA SER A 305 32.42 -33.44 11.98
C SER A 305 33.87 -33.56 12.46
N ARG A 306 34.29 -32.76 13.45
CA ARG A 306 35.63 -32.79 14.06
C ARG A 306 35.67 -33.16 15.54
N THR A 307 34.62 -33.76 16.09
CA THR A 307 34.79 -34.56 17.32
C THR A 307 35.38 -35.90 16.94
N TRP A 308 36.71 -35.91 16.93
CA TRP A 308 37.58 -37.08 17.03
C TRP A 308 37.04 -38.05 18.07
N ILE A 309 36.47 -39.16 17.60
CA ILE A 309 36.61 -40.43 18.30
C ILE A 309 37.90 -41.01 17.72
N ASP A 310 38.97 -40.91 18.49
CA ASP A 310 40.18 -41.69 18.29
C ASP A 310 39.80 -43.17 18.28
N GLU A 311 39.64 -43.73 17.09
CA GLU A 311 39.67 -45.17 16.91
C GLU A 311 41.15 -45.58 16.92
N PRO A 312 41.57 -46.55 17.76
CA PRO A 312 42.97 -46.88 17.94
C PRO A 312 43.60 -47.42 16.65
N PRO A 313 44.93 -47.22 16.47
CA PRO A 313 45.62 -47.55 15.24
C PRO A 313 45.67 -49.07 15.05
N SER A 314 44.87 -49.59 14.11
CA SER A 314 45.12 -50.91 13.54
C SER A 314 45.99 -50.75 12.29
N THR A 315 47.24 -51.16 12.44
CA THR A 315 48.10 -51.76 11.42
C THR A 315 48.20 -51.01 10.08
N GLN A 316 49.15 -50.06 10.04
CA GLN A 316 49.69 -49.51 8.80
C GLN A 316 50.31 -50.62 7.95
N ALA A 317 49.66 -50.98 6.85
CA ALA A 317 50.32 -51.64 5.73
C ALA A 317 51.07 -50.56 4.93
N LEU A 318 52.39 -50.72 4.89
CA LEU A 318 53.35 -49.94 4.14
C LEU A 318 53.04 -50.06 2.63
N VAL A 319 52.36 -49.07 2.04
CA VAL A 319 52.26 -48.92 0.59
C VAL A 319 53.15 -47.75 0.18
N THR A 320 54.30 -48.08 -0.38
CA THR A 320 55.20 -47.17 -1.08
C THR A 320 54.52 -46.73 -2.38
N HIS A 321 54.14 -45.45 -2.48
CA HIS A 321 53.75 -44.85 -3.74
C HIS A 321 54.93 -44.04 -4.32
N SER A 322 55.39 -44.51 -5.47
CA SER A 322 56.22 -43.81 -6.43
C SER A 322 55.51 -42.56 -6.96
N GLU A 323 56.27 -41.47 -7.08
CA GLU A 323 55.88 -40.24 -7.77
C GLU A 323 55.61 -40.56 -9.25
N GLU A 324 54.36 -40.37 -9.68
CA GLU A 324 54.01 -40.30 -11.09
C GLU A 324 53.25 -39.00 -11.34
N GLU A 325 53.88 -38.16 -12.15
CA GLU A 325 53.50 -36.82 -12.57
C GLU A 325 52.25 -36.91 -13.47
N ALA A 326 51.09 -36.49 -12.95
CA ALA A 326 49.82 -36.60 -13.67
C ALA A 326 49.44 -35.27 -14.36
N THR A 327 49.56 -35.33 -15.68
CA THR A 327 49.05 -34.39 -16.69
C THR A 327 47.55 -34.13 -16.52
N LEU A 328 47.17 -32.85 -16.52
CA LEU A 328 45.80 -32.38 -16.33
C LEU A 328 44.94 -32.65 -17.58
N VAL A 329 44.30 -33.82 -17.63
CA VAL A 329 43.21 -34.12 -18.58
C VAL A 329 41.89 -33.98 -17.83
N THR A 330 41.09 -32.97 -18.16
CA THR A 330 39.74 -32.79 -17.61
C THR A 330 38.79 -33.85 -18.18
N PRO A 331 38.27 -34.81 -17.38
CA PRO A 331 37.32 -35.80 -17.84
C PRO A 331 35.91 -35.36 -17.47
N THR A 332 35.13 -34.90 -18.45
CA THR A 332 33.70 -34.55 -18.30
C THR A 332 32.79 -35.75 -18.05
N GLY A 333 33.31 -36.99 -18.01
CA GLY A 333 32.52 -38.21 -17.82
C GLY A 333 32.51 -38.79 -16.39
N TYR A 334 33.43 -38.39 -15.50
CA TYR A 334 33.60 -39.09 -14.21
C TYR A 334 32.60 -38.67 -13.13
N GLN A 335 32.02 -37.46 -13.23
CA GLN A 335 31.06 -36.99 -12.23
C GLN A 335 29.69 -37.67 -12.31
N ASP A 336 29.28 -38.10 -13.50
CA ASP A 336 27.97 -38.73 -13.67
C ASP A 336 27.97 -40.17 -13.12
N GLU A 337 29.08 -40.88 -13.24
CA GLU A 337 29.23 -42.23 -12.67
C GLU A 337 29.26 -42.22 -11.13
N LEU A 338 29.87 -41.19 -10.52
CA LEU A 338 29.88 -41.02 -9.06
C LEU A 338 28.50 -40.64 -8.52
N LYS A 339 27.76 -39.78 -9.22
CA LYS A 339 26.38 -39.45 -8.85
C LYS A 339 25.47 -40.67 -8.94
N GLU A 340 25.64 -41.50 -9.96
CA GLU A 340 24.86 -42.72 -10.12
C GLU A 340 25.16 -43.74 -9.00
N LYS A 341 26.44 -43.96 -8.67
CA LYS A 341 26.84 -44.84 -7.56
C LYS A 341 26.32 -44.32 -6.20
N ALA A 342 26.34 -43.01 -5.98
CA ALA A 342 25.79 -42.40 -4.77
C ALA A 342 24.26 -42.57 -4.67
N LEU A 343 23.52 -42.43 -5.77
CA LEU A 343 22.07 -42.63 -5.81
C LEU A 343 21.68 -44.09 -5.58
N VAL A 344 22.47 -45.04 -6.10
CA VAL A 344 22.28 -46.48 -5.85
C VAL A 344 22.55 -46.83 -4.38
N ALA A 345 23.63 -46.30 -3.80
CA ALA A 345 23.93 -46.50 -2.37
C ALA A 345 22.86 -45.91 -1.45
N ALA A 346 22.19 -44.83 -1.88
CA ALA A 346 21.09 -44.19 -1.15
C ALA A 346 19.73 -44.89 -1.34
N GLY A 347 19.67 -46.00 -2.09
CA GLY A 347 18.43 -46.76 -2.31
C GLY A 347 17.40 -46.03 -3.19
N VAL A 348 17.83 -45.05 -3.99
CA VAL A 348 16.94 -44.30 -4.89
C VAL A 348 16.61 -45.17 -6.10
N PRO A 349 15.34 -45.53 -6.36
CA PRO A 349 14.98 -46.36 -7.50
C PRO A 349 15.24 -45.62 -8.81
N LYS A 350 15.94 -46.26 -9.75
CA LYS A 350 16.16 -45.73 -11.10
C LYS A 350 14.81 -45.50 -11.80
N LEU A 351 14.54 -44.26 -12.18
CA LEU A 351 13.43 -43.91 -13.06
C LEU A 351 13.68 -44.58 -14.43
N LYS A 352 12.86 -45.56 -14.78
CA LYS A 352 12.81 -46.08 -16.16
C LYS A 352 12.18 -45.01 -17.03
N HIS A 353 12.97 -44.37 -17.89
CA HIS A 353 12.42 -43.57 -18.98
C HIS A 353 11.71 -44.53 -19.95
N THR A 354 10.39 -44.44 -20.01
CA THR A 354 9.59 -45.00 -21.10
C THR A 354 9.59 -43.97 -22.23
N GLU A 355 10.11 -44.36 -23.39
CA GLU A 355 10.00 -43.58 -24.62
C GLU A 355 8.51 -43.53 -25.04
N HIS A 356 8.01 -42.33 -25.31
CA HIS A 356 6.68 -42.06 -25.86
C HIS A 356 6.80 -41.33 -27.19
#